data_AF-A0A3D2N0B3-F1
#
_entry.id   AF-A0A3D2N0B3-F1
#
_cell.length_a   1.000
_cell.length_b   1.000
_cell.length_c   1.000
_cell.angle_alpha   90.00
_cell.angle_beta   90.00
_cell.angle_gamma   90.00
#
_symmetry.space_group_name_H-M   'P 1'
#
loop_
_entity.id
_entity.type
_entity.pdbx_description
1 polymer ?
#
loop_
_entity_poly.entity_id
_entity_poly.type
_entity_poly.pdbx_seq_one_letter_code
_entity_poly.pdbx_strand_id
1 'polypeptide(L)'
;EVYQINLTSRMTAASDISLSDFVRWSQDMPHAVFMSGPDTTICSASPEMFFERDGGFVWSKPMKGTVGRQPDATADDANAQWLQSSVKNRAENVMITDMVRNDLARLSSTGKVSVDELFGIERYPSVWQMTSTVKTAVEASIADIFSALFPAASITGAPKHAAVDVIDRLEDSPRGIYTGALGLIRPNGFASFNVAIRTAWSASRAHGSQFGVGGGIVWDSDPSEEFEEVQTKARILKQPDPEFHLFETMGISDGQIVRKNHHLKRLERSARYWSFCINTEAIESYLTELLR
;
A
#
# COMPACT_ATOMS: atom_id res chain seq x y z
N GLU A 1 -21.86 1.04 18.71
CA GLU A 1 -20.90 2.14 19.02
C GLU A 1 -20.24 2.67 17.76
N VAL A 2 -19.85 1.79 16.85
CA VAL A 2 -19.21 2.12 15.57
C VAL A 2 -19.80 1.28 14.44
N TYR A 3 -19.76 1.77 13.21
CA TYR A 3 -20.13 1.08 11.97
C TYR A 3 -18.99 0.17 11.46
N GLN A 4 -17.75 0.60 11.68
CA GLN A 4 -16.54 -0.12 11.32
C GLN A 4 -15.46 0.18 12.37
N ILE A 5 -14.63 -0.81 12.68
CA ILE A 5 -13.44 -0.66 13.53
C ILE A 5 -12.28 -1.47 12.97
N ASN A 6 -11.09 -0.88 12.91
CA ASN A 6 -9.88 -1.61 12.56
C ASN A 6 -9.22 -2.11 13.83
N LEU A 7 -9.19 -3.42 14.01
CA LEU A 7 -8.46 -4.08 15.08
C LEU A 7 -7.12 -4.58 14.58
N THR A 8 -6.13 -4.55 15.46
CA THR A 8 -4.75 -4.80 15.06
C THR A 8 -4.08 -5.86 15.92
N SER A 9 -2.99 -6.40 15.40
CA SER A 9 -2.10 -7.33 16.07
C SER A 9 -0.65 -6.94 15.78
N ARG A 10 0.22 -7.22 16.74
CA ARG A 10 1.65 -6.97 16.61
C ARG A 10 2.39 -8.29 16.49
N MET A 11 3.09 -8.45 15.38
CA MET A 11 4.06 -9.53 15.18
C MET A 11 5.43 -9.07 15.67
N THR A 12 6.22 -10.01 16.18
CA THR A 12 7.59 -9.74 16.65
C THR A 12 8.56 -10.75 16.06
N ALA A 13 9.78 -10.31 15.74
CA ALA A 13 10.88 -11.19 15.37
C ALA A 13 12.13 -10.84 16.18
N ALA A 14 13.00 -11.83 16.42
CA ALA A 14 14.24 -11.63 17.17
C ALA A 14 15.32 -10.88 16.36
N SER A 15 15.17 -10.82 15.03
CA SER A 15 16.07 -10.09 14.14
C SER A 15 15.63 -8.63 13.98
N ASP A 16 16.61 -7.74 13.89
CA ASP A 16 16.38 -6.36 13.50
C ASP A 16 16.08 -6.25 12.00
N ILE A 17 15.35 -5.21 11.62
CA ILE A 17 15.12 -4.91 10.20
C ILE A 17 16.30 -4.17 9.58
N SER A 18 16.49 -4.39 8.29
CA SER A 18 17.61 -3.85 7.52
C SER A 18 17.15 -3.17 6.24
N LEU A 19 18.09 -2.48 5.56
CA LEU A 19 17.84 -1.90 4.24
C LEU A 19 17.50 -2.97 3.19
N SER A 20 18.08 -4.18 3.27
CA SER A 20 17.74 -5.25 2.32
C SER A 20 16.30 -5.73 2.50
N ASP A 21 15.82 -5.80 3.75
CA ASP A 21 14.41 -6.08 4.02
C ASP A 21 13.50 -5.02 3.41
N PHE A 22 13.85 -3.74 3.55
CA PHE A 22 13.12 -2.65 2.91
C PHE A 22 13.10 -2.77 1.39
N VAL A 23 14.25 -3.00 0.75
CA VAL A 23 14.35 -3.14 -0.72
C VAL A 23 13.48 -4.31 -1.20
N ARG A 24 13.45 -5.41 -0.44
CA ARG A 24 12.61 -6.57 -0.75
C ARG A 24 11.12 -6.22 -0.64
N TRP A 25 10.69 -5.68 0.50
CA TRP A 25 9.27 -5.45 0.80
C TRP A 25 8.65 -4.28 0.04
N SER A 26 9.44 -3.26 -0.30
CA SER A 26 8.94 -2.03 -0.94
C SER A 26 8.81 -2.12 -2.46
N GLN A 27 9.11 -3.28 -3.05
CA GLN A 27 8.89 -3.53 -4.47
C GLN A 27 7.43 -3.18 -4.81
N ASP A 28 7.26 -2.16 -5.66
CA ASP A 28 5.98 -1.62 -6.11
C ASP A 28 5.09 -0.93 -5.05
N MET A 29 5.69 -0.47 -3.94
CA MET A 29 4.97 0.28 -2.90
C MET A 29 5.17 1.79 -3.10
N PRO A 30 4.14 2.52 -3.56
CA PRO A 30 4.28 3.92 -4.01
C PRO A 30 4.66 4.91 -2.90
N HIS A 31 4.36 4.57 -1.64
CA HIS A 31 4.59 5.44 -0.49
C HIS A 31 5.54 4.78 0.51
N ALA A 32 6.47 3.97 0.02
CA ALA A 32 7.46 3.30 0.84
C ALA A 32 8.47 4.29 1.46
N VAL A 33 8.84 4.05 2.72
CA VAL A 33 9.79 4.88 3.47
C VAL A 33 10.74 3.98 4.25
N PHE A 34 12.04 4.21 4.08
CA PHE A 34 13.08 3.68 4.95
C PHE A 34 13.67 4.82 5.78
N MET A 35 13.70 4.65 7.10
CA MET A 35 14.37 5.57 8.00
C MET A 35 15.26 4.78 8.96
N SER A 36 16.51 5.21 9.09
CA SER A 36 17.48 4.63 10.01
C SER A 36 18.08 5.76 10.84
N GLY A 37 17.90 5.68 12.15
CA GLY A 37 18.45 6.64 13.11
C GLY A 37 19.06 5.95 14.33
N PRO A 38 19.65 6.71 15.27
CA PRO A 38 20.31 6.15 16.46
C PRO A 38 19.36 5.34 17.36
N ASP A 39 18.09 5.71 17.40
CA ASP A 39 17.10 5.13 18.31
C ASP A 39 16.18 4.11 17.64
N THR A 40 15.98 4.21 16.33
CA THR A 40 14.98 3.41 15.62
C THR A 40 15.32 3.25 14.16
N THR A 41 15.08 2.04 13.63
CA THR A 41 15.02 1.76 12.19
C THR A 41 13.59 1.43 11.83
N ILE A 42 13.11 1.94 10.69
CA ILE A 42 11.75 1.78 10.18
C ILE A 42 11.81 1.37 8.71
N CYS A 43 11.12 0.28 8.37
CA CYS A 43 10.88 -0.15 7.00
C CYS A 43 9.37 -0.11 6.74
N SER A 44 8.91 0.89 6.00
CA SER A 44 7.51 1.05 5.63
C SER A 44 7.33 0.73 4.16
N ALA A 45 6.54 -0.30 3.87
CA ALA A 45 6.14 -0.69 2.52
C ALA A 45 4.67 -0.27 2.29
N SER A 46 4.38 1.00 2.57
CA SER A 46 2.99 1.47 2.58
C SER A 46 2.42 1.64 1.16
N PRO A 47 1.22 1.11 0.91
CA PRO A 47 0.49 1.37 -0.33
C PRO A 47 -0.33 2.66 -0.28
N GLU A 48 -0.50 3.27 0.89
CA GLU A 48 -1.53 4.29 1.11
C GLU A 48 -0.92 5.65 1.44
N MET A 49 -1.34 6.65 0.68
CA MET A 49 -1.06 8.05 0.97
C MET A 49 -2.00 8.54 2.07
N PHE A 50 -1.44 9.05 3.16
CA PHE A 50 -2.23 9.73 4.18
C PHE A 50 -2.67 11.11 3.68
N PHE A 51 -1.71 11.96 3.33
CA PHE A 51 -1.98 13.21 2.60
C PHE A 51 -0.74 13.72 1.88
N GLU A 52 -0.98 14.54 0.87
CA GLU A 52 0.02 15.38 0.23
C GLU A 52 -0.39 16.85 0.31
N ARG A 53 0.62 17.72 0.39
CA ARG A 53 0.50 19.17 0.35
C ARG A 53 1.40 19.69 -0.76
N ASP A 54 0.80 20.43 -1.69
CA ASP A 54 1.54 21.16 -2.72
C ASP A 54 0.74 22.37 -3.22
N GLY A 55 1.43 23.46 -3.55
CA GLY A 55 0.82 24.63 -4.21
C GLY A 55 -0.39 25.23 -3.50
N GLY A 56 -0.47 25.18 -2.17
CA GLY A 56 -1.63 25.69 -1.39
C GLY A 56 -2.82 24.72 -1.34
N PHE A 57 -2.65 23.49 -1.78
CA PHE A 57 -3.65 22.43 -1.67
C PHE A 57 -3.18 21.31 -0.76
N VAL A 58 -4.14 20.65 -0.12
CA VAL A 58 -3.96 19.35 0.51
C VAL A 58 -4.96 18.37 -0.08
N TRP A 59 -4.51 17.15 -0.33
CA TRP A 59 -5.37 16.06 -0.72
C TRP A 59 -4.99 14.77 -0.02
N SER A 60 -5.97 13.89 0.10
CA SER A 60 -5.83 12.54 0.62
C SER A 60 -6.49 11.56 -0.35
N LYS A 61 -5.98 10.34 -0.38
CA LYS A 61 -6.42 9.30 -1.31
C LYS A 61 -6.75 8.01 -0.56
N PRO A 62 -7.85 8.00 0.23
CA PRO A 62 -8.26 6.79 0.93
C PRO A 62 -8.47 5.63 -0.05
N MET A 63 -8.00 4.46 0.35
CA MET A 63 -8.10 3.23 -0.44
C MET A 63 -8.94 2.18 0.31
N LYS A 64 -10.06 1.76 -0.29
CA LYS A 64 -10.90 0.67 0.22
C LYS A 64 -11.55 -0.07 -0.93
N GLY A 65 -11.45 -1.39 -0.86
CA GLY A 65 -11.83 -2.34 -1.89
C GLY A 65 -10.64 -2.76 -2.74
N THR A 66 -10.39 -4.06 -2.79
CA THR A 66 -9.22 -4.66 -3.42
C THR A 66 -9.62 -5.97 -4.07
N VAL A 67 -9.09 -6.26 -5.25
CA VAL A 67 -9.24 -7.58 -5.89
C VAL A 67 -7.92 -8.01 -6.51
N GLY A 68 -7.59 -9.31 -6.41
CA GLY A 68 -6.36 -9.85 -6.98
C GLY A 68 -6.29 -9.71 -8.49
N ARG A 69 -5.10 -9.46 -9.01
CA ARG A 69 -4.81 -9.43 -10.45
C ARG A 69 -4.92 -10.83 -11.04
N GLN A 70 -5.31 -10.91 -12.32
CA GLN A 70 -5.36 -12.16 -13.07
C GLN A 70 -4.27 -12.22 -14.13
N PRO A 71 -3.71 -13.42 -14.43
CA PRO A 71 -2.75 -13.59 -15.52
C PRO A 71 -3.36 -13.36 -16.91
N ASP A 72 -4.64 -13.67 -17.07
CA ASP A 72 -5.40 -13.42 -18.29
C ASP A 72 -5.95 -11.99 -18.30
N ALA A 73 -5.71 -11.24 -19.38
CA ALA A 73 -6.06 -9.83 -19.45
C ALA A 73 -7.57 -9.59 -19.39
N THR A 74 -8.37 -10.44 -20.05
CA THR A 74 -9.83 -10.31 -20.05
C THR A 74 -10.40 -10.59 -18.66
N ALA A 75 -9.90 -11.62 -17.98
CA ALA A 75 -10.27 -11.88 -16.59
C ALA A 75 -9.80 -10.77 -15.63
N ASP A 76 -8.63 -10.19 -15.88
CA ASP A 76 -8.07 -9.10 -15.07
C ASP A 76 -8.91 -7.83 -15.19
N ASP A 77 -9.34 -7.48 -16.40
CA ASP A 77 -10.23 -6.35 -16.66
C ASP A 77 -11.63 -6.58 -16.08
N ALA A 78 -12.13 -7.83 -16.14
CA ALA A 78 -13.39 -8.20 -15.50
C ALA A 78 -13.34 -8.01 -13.97
N ASN A 79 -12.21 -8.35 -13.34
CA ASN A 79 -11.99 -8.08 -11.91
C ASN A 79 -12.01 -6.58 -11.60
N ALA A 80 -11.35 -5.75 -12.41
CA ALA A 80 -11.38 -4.30 -12.26
C ALA A 80 -12.81 -3.74 -12.36
N GLN A 81 -13.58 -4.17 -13.36
CA GLN A 81 -14.97 -3.76 -13.56
C GLN A 81 -15.90 -4.23 -12.44
N TRP A 82 -15.70 -5.46 -11.95
CA TRP A 82 -16.41 -5.98 -10.80
C TRP A 82 -16.12 -5.13 -9.56
N LEU A 83 -14.86 -4.82 -9.29
CA LEU A 83 -14.48 -4.00 -8.14
C LEU A 83 -15.12 -2.61 -8.24
N GLN A 84 -15.06 -1.98 -9.41
CA GLN A 84 -15.65 -0.67 -9.67
C GLN A 84 -17.17 -0.63 -9.44
N SER A 85 -17.88 -1.72 -9.75
CA SER A 85 -19.34 -1.82 -9.64
C SER A 85 -19.83 -2.43 -8.33
N SER A 86 -18.93 -2.99 -7.52
CA SER A 86 -19.26 -3.69 -6.28
C SER A 86 -19.91 -2.77 -5.25
N VAL A 87 -21.17 -3.05 -4.91
CA VAL A 87 -21.96 -2.26 -3.96
C VAL A 87 -21.29 -2.23 -2.57
N LYS A 88 -20.78 -3.38 -2.10
CA LYS A 88 -20.06 -3.49 -0.81
C LYS A 88 -18.82 -2.58 -0.80
N ASN A 89 -17.92 -2.76 -1.77
CA ASN A 89 -16.67 -2.01 -1.81
C ASN A 89 -16.89 -0.50 -1.98
N ARG A 90 -17.87 -0.08 -2.79
CA ARG A 90 -18.24 1.33 -2.93
C ARG A 90 -18.83 1.91 -1.65
N ALA A 91 -19.64 1.14 -0.91
CA ALA A 91 -20.21 1.58 0.37
C ALA A 91 -19.11 1.81 1.42
N GLU A 92 -18.13 0.91 1.52
CA GLU A 92 -16.97 1.09 2.39
C GLU A 92 -16.13 2.30 1.95
N ASN A 93 -15.83 2.39 0.65
CA ASN A 93 -15.00 3.47 0.11
C ASN A 93 -15.64 4.85 0.31
N VAL A 94 -16.95 4.99 0.06
CA VAL A 94 -17.65 6.27 0.25
C VAL A 94 -17.71 6.65 1.73
N MET A 95 -17.85 5.69 2.64
CA MET A 95 -17.84 5.95 4.09
C MET A 95 -16.51 6.57 4.54
N ILE A 96 -15.39 6.01 4.07
CA ILE A 96 -14.05 6.55 4.39
C ILE A 96 -13.82 7.90 3.67
N THR A 97 -14.23 8.00 2.40
CA THR A 97 -14.11 9.24 1.62
C THR A 97 -14.87 10.39 2.28
N ASP A 98 -16.07 10.14 2.79
CA ASP A 98 -16.89 11.13 3.48
C ASP A 98 -16.24 11.59 4.80
N MET A 99 -15.60 10.67 5.52
CA MET A 99 -14.86 11.00 6.73
C MET A 99 -13.66 11.91 6.42
N VAL A 100 -12.88 11.56 5.41
CA VAL A 100 -11.74 12.37 4.94
C VAL A 100 -12.21 13.74 4.45
N ARG A 101 -13.34 13.81 3.73
CA ARG A 101 -13.96 15.08 3.30
C ARG A 101 -14.35 15.94 4.48
N ASN A 102 -14.98 15.35 5.51
CA ASN A 102 -15.34 16.07 6.73
C ASN A 102 -14.11 16.57 7.49
N ASP A 103 -13.01 15.81 7.46
CA ASP A 103 -11.75 16.20 8.09
C ASP A 103 -11.07 17.36 7.36
N LEU A 104 -11.00 17.29 6.03
CA LEU A 104 -10.46 18.37 5.19
C LEU A 104 -11.32 19.63 5.21
N ALA A 105 -12.64 19.50 5.40
CA ALA A 105 -13.54 20.65 5.47
C ALA A 105 -13.19 21.60 6.63
N ARG A 106 -12.64 21.08 7.74
CA ARG A 106 -12.18 21.88 8.88
C ARG A 106 -10.95 22.75 8.55
N LEU A 107 -10.21 22.40 7.51
CA LEU A 107 -8.99 23.09 7.07
C LEU A 107 -9.21 23.99 5.86
N SER A 108 -10.36 23.87 5.18
CA SER A 108 -10.59 24.52 3.89
C SER A 108 -10.59 26.04 4.02
N SER A 109 -9.69 26.71 3.31
CA SER A 109 -9.65 28.19 3.27
C SER A 109 -10.86 28.80 2.57
N THR A 110 -11.60 28.01 1.78
CA THR A 110 -12.76 28.46 0.99
C THR A 110 -14.08 27.91 1.49
N GLY A 111 -14.06 27.02 2.50
CA GLY A 111 -15.19 26.22 2.92
C GLY A 111 -15.63 25.16 1.89
N LYS A 112 -14.85 24.94 0.82
CA LYS A 112 -15.13 23.95 -0.22
C LYS A 112 -14.11 22.82 -0.19
N VAL A 113 -14.60 21.61 -0.33
CA VAL A 113 -13.80 20.39 -0.50
C VAL A 113 -14.29 19.69 -1.76
N SER A 114 -13.39 19.35 -2.67
CA SER A 114 -13.71 18.59 -3.88
C SER A 114 -13.43 17.11 -3.67
N VAL A 115 -14.22 16.28 -4.34
CA VAL A 115 -13.93 14.87 -4.57
C VAL A 115 -13.60 14.75 -6.05
N ASP A 116 -12.31 14.83 -6.38
CA ASP A 116 -11.83 14.94 -7.76
C ASP A 116 -12.03 13.61 -8.51
N GLU A 117 -11.95 12.49 -7.79
CA GLU A 117 -12.20 11.15 -8.30
C GLU A 117 -12.87 10.31 -7.21
N LEU A 118 -13.94 9.60 -7.56
CA LEU A 118 -14.67 8.71 -6.66
C LEU A 118 -14.76 7.31 -7.27
N PHE A 119 -14.32 6.30 -6.52
CA PHE A 119 -14.26 4.91 -6.96
C PHE A 119 -13.33 4.69 -8.17
N GLY A 120 -12.22 5.44 -8.22
CA GLY A 120 -11.14 5.22 -9.19
C GLY A 120 -10.53 3.83 -9.00
N ILE A 121 -10.15 3.18 -10.09
CA ILE A 121 -9.53 1.85 -10.06
C ILE A 121 -8.08 1.97 -10.49
N GLU A 122 -7.19 1.72 -9.55
CA GLU A 122 -5.75 1.76 -9.76
C GLU A 122 -5.17 0.37 -9.92
N ARG A 123 -4.30 0.25 -10.93
CA ARG A 123 -3.54 -0.95 -11.20
C ARG A 123 -2.29 -0.97 -10.32
N TYR A 124 -2.25 -1.91 -9.39
CA TYR A 124 -1.02 -2.34 -8.73
C TYR A 124 -0.56 -3.68 -9.31
N PRO A 125 0.70 -4.08 -9.12
CA PRO A 125 1.22 -5.28 -9.77
C PRO A 125 0.49 -6.56 -9.35
N SER A 126 0.10 -6.68 -8.07
CA SER A 126 -0.58 -7.85 -7.52
C SER A 126 -2.08 -7.67 -7.29
N VAL A 127 -2.58 -6.44 -7.23
CA VAL A 127 -4.00 -6.14 -6.97
C VAL A 127 -4.53 -4.99 -7.84
N TRP A 128 -5.84 -4.99 -8.10
CA TRP A 128 -6.60 -3.78 -8.39
C TRP A 128 -7.06 -3.16 -7.08
N GLN A 129 -7.01 -1.84 -7.00
CA GLN A 129 -7.37 -1.10 -5.81
C GLN A 129 -8.38 -0.01 -6.15
N MET A 130 -9.45 0.07 -5.35
CA MET A 130 -10.37 1.19 -5.40
C MET A 130 -9.88 2.33 -4.49
N THR A 131 -9.81 3.52 -5.06
CA THR A 131 -9.38 4.75 -4.40
C THR A 131 -10.33 5.90 -4.70
N SER A 132 -10.32 6.91 -3.85
CA SER A 132 -11.04 8.17 -4.07
C SER A 132 -10.16 9.31 -3.64
N THR A 133 -10.16 10.41 -4.40
CA THR A 133 -9.30 11.57 -4.15
C THR A 133 -10.12 12.72 -3.61
N VAL A 134 -9.78 13.18 -2.40
CA VAL A 134 -10.44 14.32 -1.75
C VAL A 134 -9.43 15.45 -1.58
N LYS A 135 -9.79 16.66 -2.01
CA LYS A 135 -8.87 17.79 -2.10
C LYS A 135 -9.50 19.09 -1.60
N THR A 136 -8.68 19.96 -1.02
CA THR A 136 -9.08 21.32 -0.65
C THR A 136 -7.90 22.28 -0.72
N ALA A 137 -8.20 23.56 -0.98
CA ALA A 137 -7.25 24.63 -0.73
C ALA A 137 -7.08 24.83 0.79
N VAL A 138 -5.84 25.05 1.24
CA VAL A 138 -5.50 25.26 2.65
C VAL A 138 -4.41 26.32 2.80
N GLU A 139 -4.52 27.12 3.87
CA GLU A 139 -3.44 28.00 4.35
C GLU A 139 -2.83 27.48 5.67
N ALA A 140 -3.37 26.36 6.18
CA ALA A 140 -3.03 25.77 7.46
C ALA A 140 -1.56 25.30 7.54
N SER A 141 -1.00 25.27 8.75
CA SER A 141 0.33 24.69 8.97
C SER A 141 0.30 23.16 8.84
N ILE A 142 1.46 22.51 8.70
CA ILE A 142 1.53 21.03 8.73
C ILE A 142 0.99 20.49 10.05
N ALA A 143 1.24 21.16 11.17
CA ALA A 143 0.73 20.76 12.48
C ALA A 143 -0.81 20.81 12.54
N ASP A 144 -1.43 21.83 11.96
CA ASP A 144 -2.89 21.94 11.87
C ASP A 144 -3.48 20.85 10.96
N ILE A 145 -2.81 20.56 9.84
CA ILE A 145 -3.21 19.47 8.92
C ILE A 145 -3.20 18.14 9.67
N PHE A 146 -2.12 17.82 10.40
CA PHE A 146 -2.07 16.62 11.23
C PHE A 146 -3.17 16.61 12.30
N SER A 147 -3.36 17.72 13.01
CA SER A 147 -4.37 17.82 14.08
C SER A 147 -5.79 17.57 13.57
N ALA A 148 -6.09 17.98 12.35
CA ALA A 148 -7.40 17.76 11.74
C ALA A 148 -7.56 16.35 11.14
N LEU A 149 -6.53 15.82 10.48
CA LEU A 149 -6.65 14.57 9.72
C LEU A 149 -6.32 13.31 10.54
N PHE A 150 -5.45 13.42 11.53
CA PHE A 150 -4.89 12.28 12.24
C PHE A 150 -5.81 11.78 13.35
N PRO A 151 -5.91 10.45 13.57
CA PRO A 151 -5.35 9.36 12.77
C PRO A 151 -6.10 9.15 11.45
N ALA A 152 -5.44 8.47 10.49
CA ALA A 152 -6.03 8.19 9.17
C ALA A 152 -7.36 7.42 9.29
N ALA A 153 -8.36 7.83 8.50
CA ALA A 153 -9.70 7.26 8.55
C ALA A 153 -9.75 5.76 8.19
N SER A 154 -8.92 5.35 7.22
CA SER A 154 -8.88 3.98 6.68
C SER A 154 -8.40 2.91 7.67
N ILE A 155 -7.65 3.29 8.72
CA ILE A 155 -7.02 2.40 9.70
C ILE A 155 -7.57 2.56 11.13
N THR A 156 -8.65 3.34 11.29
CA THR A 156 -9.32 3.57 12.58
C THR A 156 -10.69 2.95 12.58
N GLY A 157 -11.68 3.61 12.00
CA GLY A 157 -13.07 3.18 12.02
C GLY A 157 -14.02 4.35 11.91
N ALA A 158 -15.32 4.07 11.85
CA ALA A 158 -16.36 5.07 11.66
C ALA A 158 -17.45 4.90 12.72
N PRO A 159 -17.86 5.96 13.45
CA PRO A 159 -17.24 7.28 13.53
C PRO A 159 -15.85 7.27 14.18
N LYS A 160 -14.93 8.13 13.71
CA LYS A 160 -13.50 8.10 14.09
C LYS A 160 -13.25 8.17 15.60
N HIS A 161 -13.84 9.14 16.29
CA HIS A 161 -13.61 9.33 17.74
C HIS A 161 -14.09 8.11 18.54
N ALA A 162 -15.29 7.62 18.28
CA ALA A 162 -15.82 6.44 18.95
C ALA A 162 -14.97 5.19 18.65
N ALA A 163 -14.46 5.06 17.42
CA ALA A 163 -13.58 3.93 17.06
C ALA A 163 -12.26 3.97 17.82
N VAL A 164 -11.64 5.14 17.97
CA VAL A 164 -10.40 5.29 18.76
C VAL A 164 -10.65 4.92 20.23
N ASP A 165 -11.75 5.35 20.83
CA ASP A 165 -12.08 5.01 22.21
C ASP A 165 -12.31 3.50 22.40
N VAL A 166 -12.91 2.83 21.40
CA VAL A 166 -13.11 1.38 21.44
C VAL A 166 -11.77 0.65 21.24
N ILE A 167 -10.91 1.13 20.33
CA ILE A 167 -9.57 0.58 20.09
C ILE A 167 -8.75 0.63 21.38
N ASP A 168 -8.72 1.76 22.08
CA ASP A 168 -7.96 1.95 23.32
C ASP A 168 -8.41 0.99 24.44
N ARG A 169 -9.69 0.62 24.46
CA ARG A 169 -10.22 -0.36 25.42
C ARG A 169 -9.95 -1.82 25.03
N LEU A 170 -9.84 -2.12 23.73
CA LEU A 170 -9.74 -3.48 23.23
C LEU A 170 -8.30 -3.94 22.96
N GLU A 171 -7.39 -3.03 22.63
CA GLU A 171 -6.01 -3.39 22.33
C GLU A 171 -5.12 -3.33 23.58
N ASP A 172 -4.31 -4.36 23.79
CA ASP A 172 -3.49 -4.51 25.01
C ASP A 172 -2.28 -3.56 25.07
N SER A 173 -2.02 -2.79 24.01
CA SER A 173 -0.89 -1.84 23.97
C SER A 173 -1.07 -0.74 22.92
N PRO A 174 -0.42 0.43 23.10
CA PRO A 174 -0.41 1.48 22.08
C PRO A 174 0.20 0.98 20.77
N ARG A 175 -0.35 1.39 19.63
CA ARG A 175 0.09 0.93 18.29
C ARG A 175 1.53 1.33 17.91
N GLY A 176 2.07 2.38 18.52
CA GLY A 176 3.42 2.87 18.25
C GLY A 176 3.52 3.51 16.86
N ILE A 177 4.52 3.09 16.07
CA ILE A 177 4.71 3.58 14.69
C ILE A 177 3.58 3.07 13.76
N TYR A 178 3.06 1.87 14.02
CA TYR A 178 2.00 1.30 13.20
C TYR A 178 0.74 2.17 13.25
N THR A 179 0.11 2.39 12.10
CA THR A 179 -1.01 3.32 11.89
C THR A 179 -0.70 4.81 12.14
N GLY A 180 0.58 5.14 12.35
CA GLY A 180 1.10 6.51 12.30
C GLY A 180 1.21 7.03 10.87
N ALA A 181 2.13 7.97 10.65
CA ALA A 181 2.43 8.52 9.34
C ALA A 181 3.95 8.74 9.19
N LEU A 182 4.48 8.41 8.01
CA LEU A 182 5.88 8.57 7.67
C LEU A 182 5.98 9.34 6.37
N GLY A 183 6.93 10.26 6.27
CA GLY A 183 6.95 11.15 5.12
C GLY A 183 8.07 12.17 5.18
N LEU A 184 7.96 13.17 4.31
CA LEU A 184 8.94 14.23 4.18
C LEU A 184 8.26 15.60 4.08
N ILE A 185 8.99 16.61 4.52
CA ILE A 185 8.65 18.01 4.34
C ILE A 185 9.84 18.66 3.64
N ARG A 186 9.59 19.38 2.54
CA ARG A 186 10.61 20.13 1.81
C ARG A 186 10.58 21.61 2.19
N PRO A 187 11.70 22.34 2.08
CA PRO A 187 11.74 23.78 2.38
C PRO A 187 10.76 24.64 1.56
N ASN A 188 10.34 24.19 0.38
CA ASN A 188 9.35 24.87 -0.46
C ASN A 188 7.89 24.66 0.03
N GLY A 189 7.68 23.96 1.14
CA GLY A 189 6.36 23.69 1.70
C GLY A 189 5.66 22.44 1.15
N PHE A 190 6.27 21.74 0.19
CA PHE A 190 5.79 20.43 -0.23
C PHE A 190 5.89 19.44 0.94
N ALA A 191 4.83 18.66 1.16
CA ALA A 191 4.86 17.56 2.12
C ALA A 191 4.11 16.35 1.58
N SER A 192 4.61 15.16 1.86
CA SER A 192 3.96 13.90 1.48
C SER A 192 4.14 12.92 2.63
N PHE A 193 3.02 12.38 3.10
CA PHE A 193 2.97 11.43 4.20
C PHE A 193 2.15 10.21 3.83
N ASN A 194 2.66 9.04 4.17
CA ASN A 194 1.95 7.77 4.06
C ASN A 194 1.12 7.49 5.31
N VAL A 195 0.23 6.50 5.22
CA VAL A 195 -0.27 5.81 6.42
C VAL A 195 0.74 4.71 6.76
N ALA A 196 1.22 4.65 8.00
CA ALA A 196 2.26 3.70 8.42
C ALA A 196 1.69 2.27 8.61
N ILE A 197 1.22 1.68 7.52
CA ILE A 197 0.79 0.27 7.39
C ILE A 197 1.82 -0.52 6.59
N ARG A 198 1.78 -1.86 6.71
CA ARG A 198 2.84 -2.74 6.17
C ARG A 198 4.24 -2.23 6.59
N THR A 199 4.35 -1.90 7.87
CA THR A 199 5.49 -1.19 8.43
C THR A 199 6.08 -2.00 9.56
N ALA A 200 7.40 -2.26 9.46
CA ALA A 200 8.21 -2.86 10.50
C ALA A 200 9.09 -1.79 11.16
N TRP A 201 9.40 -1.96 12.44
CA TRP A 201 10.36 -1.11 13.15
C TRP A 201 11.18 -1.91 14.17
N SER A 202 12.43 -1.47 14.37
CA SER A 202 13.35 -1.98 15.40
C SER A 202 13.81 -0.83 16.28
N ALA A 203 13.73 -1.00 17.60
CA ALA A 203 14.24 -0.02 18.56
C ALA A 203 15.69 -0.37 18.91
N SER A 204 16.62 0.59 18.89
CA SER A 204 18.05 0.30 19.05
C SER A 204 18.41 -0.32 20.41
N ARG A 205 17.58 -0.09 21.43
CA ARG A 205 17.78 -0.62 22.80
C ARG A 205 17.10 -1.96 23.06
N ALA A 206 16.28 -2.44 22.13
CA ALA A 206 15.56 -3.69 22.25
C ALA A 206 15.83 -4.52 21.00
N HIS A 207 16.64 -5.57 21.13
CA HIS A 207 16.90 -6.49 20.01
C HIS A 207 15.59 -7.06 19.47
N GLY A 208 15.45 -7.01 18.15
CA GLY A 208 14.30 -7.52 17.43
C GLY A 208 13.52 -6.45 16.70
N SER A 209 12.52 -6.91 15.97
CA SER A 209 11.64 -6.07 15.17
C SER A 209 10.19 -6.35 15.50
N GLN A 210 9.37 -5.33 15.25
CA GLN A 210 7.93 -5.37 15.38
C GLN A 210 7.31 -5.07 14.02
N PHE A 211 6.18 -5.71 13.73
CA PHE A 211 5.39 -5.45 12.53
C PHE A 211 3.92 -5.41 12.89
N GLY A 212 3.26 -4.31 12.53
CA GLY A 212 1.83 -4.14 12.77
C GLY A 212 0.99 -4.61 11.59
N VAL A 213 -0.10 -5.30 11.90
CA VAL A 213 -1.07 -5.77 10.91
C VAL A 213 -2.48 -5.72 11.50
N GLY A 214 -3.50 -5.55 10.67
CA GLY A 214 -4.88 -5.43 11.13
C GLY A 214 -5.88 -5.51 10.00
N GLY A 215 -7.16 -5.54 10.37
CA GLY A 215 -8.31 -5.70 9.48
C GLY A 215 -9.47 -4.82 9.94
N GLY A 216 -10.35 -4.47 9.01
CA GLY A 216 -11.50 -3.62 9.27
C GLY A 216 -12.74 -4.47 9.53
N ILE A 217 -13.19 -4.49 10.78
CA ILE A 217 -14.33 -5.27 11.23
C ILE A 217 -15.60 -4.45 11.05
N VAL A 218 -16.60 -5.04 10.37
CA VAL A 218 -17.97 -4.55 10.26
C VAL A 218 -18.94 -5.57 10.88
N TRP A 219 -20.23 -5.24 10.93
CA TRP A 219 -21.23 -6.06 11.63
C TRP A 219 -21.43 -7.47 11.05
N ASP A 220 -21.15 -7.65 9.76
CA ASP A 220 -21.25 -8.91 9.02
C ASP A 220 -19.88 -9.53 8.70
N SER A 221 -18.79 -9.05 9.31
CA SER A 221 -17.46 -9.65 9.18
C SER A 221 -17.44 -11.07 9.76
N ASP A 222 -16.87 -12.01 9.02
CA ASP A 222 -16.56 -13.36 9.51
C ASP A 222 -15.17 -13.39 10.16
N PRO A 223 -15.03 -13.82 11.43
CA PRO A 223 -13.74 -13.80 12.12
C PRO A 223 -12.61 -14.59 11.44
N SER A 224 -12.94 -15.66 10.72
CA SER A 224 -11.95 -16.49 10.03
C SER A 224 -11.44 -15.78 8.78
N GLU A 225 -12.35 -15.18 7.99
CA GLU A 225 -11.99 -14.37 6.82
C GLU A 225 -11.11 -13.16 7.20
N GLU A 226 -11.45 -12.47 8.29
CA GLU A 226 -10.66 -11.33 8.80
C GLU A 226 -9.26 -11.75 9.26
N PHE A 227 -9.15 -12.92 9.89
CA PHE A 227 -7.85 -13.47 10.28
C PHE A 227 -7.01 -13.87 9.06
N GLU A 228 -7.63 -14.45 8.03
CA GLU A 228 -6.97 -14.73 6.75
C GLU A 228 -6.51 -13.45 6.03
N GLU A 229 -7.29 -12.37 6.11
CA GLU A 229 -6.89 -11.06 5.60
C GLU A 229 -5.65 -10.53 6.32
N VAL A 230 -5.61 -10.62 7.65
CA VAL A 230 -4.43 -10.26 8.46
C VAL A 230 -3.20 -11.05 8.01
N GLN A 231 -3.31 -12.37 7.88
CA GLN A 231 -2.20 -13.20 7.38
C GLN A 231 -1.77 -12.80 5.97
N THR A 232 -2.74 -12.49 5.09
CA THR A 232 -2.48 -12.07 3.71
C THR A 232 -1.72 -10.75 3.64
N LYS A 233 -2.08 -9.77 4.47
CA LYS A 233 -1.35 -8.50 4.60
C LYS A 233 0.08 -8.70 5.13
N ALA A 234 0.28 -9.68 6.01
CA ALA A 234 1.60 -10.02 6.55
C ALA A 234 2.50 -10.79 5.56
N ARG A 235 1.97 -11.31 4.44
CA ARG A 235 2.78 -12.06 3.44
C ARG A 235 3.89 -11.24 2.82
N ILE A 236 3.81 -9.90 2.87
CA ILE A 236 4.88 -9.02 2.41
C ILE A 236 6.23 -9.34 3.08
N LEU A 237 6.20 -9.77 4.35
CA LEU A 237 7.41 -10.17 5.08
C LEU A 237 8.10 -11.40 4.48
N LYS A 238 7.35 -12.22 3.73
CA LYS A 238 7.81 -13.46 3.08
C LYS A 238 8.08 -13.28 1.58
N GLN A 239 8.11 -12.04 1.06
CA GLN A 239 8.51 -11.83 -0.32
C GLN A 239 9.89 -12.46 -0.57
N PRO A 240 10.09 -13.12 -1.71
CA PRO A 240 11.34 -13.79 -2.02
C PRO A 240 12.49 -12.79 -2.03
N ASP A 241 13.69 -13.28 -1.71
CA ASP A 241 14.91 -12.49 -1.73
C ASP A 241 15.09 -11.79 -3.09
N PRO A 242 15.60 -10.55 -3.16
CA PRO A 242 16.01 -9.92 -4.42
C PRO A 242 16.97 -10.75 -5.29
N GLU A 243 17.61 -11.81 -4.77
CA GLU A 243 18.29 -12.84 -5.58
C GLU A 243 17.34 -13.82 -6.32
N PHE A 244 16.03 -13.63 -6.24
CA PHE A 244 15.08 -14.34 -7.08
C PHE A 244 15.27 -13.89 -8.53
N HIS A 245 15.72 -14.79 -9.38
CA HIS A 245 15.90 -14.53 -10.81
C HIS A 245 14.95 -15.40 -11.62
N LEU A 246 14.39 -14.80 -12.67
CA LEU A 246 13.78 -15.57 -13.75
C LEU A 246 14.90 -16.05 -14.67
N PHE A 247 14.95 -17.36 -14.89
CA PHE A 247 15.83 -17.96 -15.88
C PHE A 247 15.02 -18.67 -16.96
N GLU A 248 15.61 -18.81 -18.14
CA GLU A 248 15.02 -19.48 -19.29
C GLU A 248 16.08 -20.38 -19.92
N THR A 249 15.65 -21.52 -20.45
CA THR A 249 16.54 -22.51 -21.08
C THR A 249 16.09 -22.70 -22.52
N MET A 250 17.00 -22.41 -23.45
CA MET A 250 16.72 -22.41 -24.89
C MET A 250 17.60 -23.44 -25.59
N GLY A 251 16.98 -24.33 -26.37
CA GLY A 251 17.71 -25.28 -27.21
C GLY A 251 18.25 -24.62 -28.47
N ILE A 252 19.51 -24.89 -28.82
CA ILE A 252 20.13 -24.41 -30.05
C ILE A 252 20.26 -25.58 -31.03
N SER A 253 19.80 -25.38 -32.27
CA SER A 253 19.98 -26.30 -33.40
C SER A 253 20.37 -25.49 -34.63
N ASP A 254 21.39 -25.94 -35.37
CA ASP A 254 21.88 -25.28 -36.59
C ASP A 254 22.18 -23.78 -36.42
N GLY A 255 22.74 -23.42 -35.26
CA GLY A 255 23.08 -22.03 -34.93
C GLY A 255 21.88 -21.13 -34.62
N GLN A 256 20.67 -21.70 -34.46
CA GLN A 256 19.47 -20.96 -34.13
C GLN A 256 18.80 -21.47 -32.86
N ILE A 257 18.16 -20.56 -32.13
CA ILE A 257 17.33 -20.92 -30.98
C ILE A 257 16.00 -21.50 -31.47
N VAL A 258 15.75 -22.76 -31.10
CA VAL A 258 14.50 -23.45 -31.40
C VAL A 258 13.35 -22.75 -30.66
N ARG A 259 12.29 -22.38 -31.38
CA ARG A 259 11.08 -21.73 -30.83
C ARG A 259 11.36 -20.45 -30.02
N LYS A 260 12.36 -19.64 -30.41
CA LYS A 260 12.74 -18.37 -29.74
C LYS A 260 11.53 -17.55 -29.23
N ASN A 261 10.55 -17.28 -30.09
CA ASN A 261 9.37 -16.47 -29.73
C ASN A 261 8.53 -17.07 -28.59
N HIS A 262 8.47 -18.40 -28.46
CA HIS A 262 7.73 -19.04 -27.37
C HIS A 262 8.47 -18.92 -26.04
N HIS A 263 9.81 -19.02 -26.05
CA HIS A 263 10.62 -18.80 -24.85
C HIS A 263 10.52 -17.35 -24.39
N LEU A 264 10.65 -16.38 -25.30
CA LEU A 264 10.50 -14.96 -24.95
C LEU A 264 9.11 -14.65 -24.37
N LYS A 265 8.03 -15.15 -24.98
CA LYS A 265 6.67 -15.01 -24.44
C LYS A 265 6.50 -15.63 -23.05
N ARG A 266 7.14 -16.78 -22.81
CA ARG A 266 7.10 -17.43 -21.49
C ARG A 266 7.85 -16.61 -20.44
N LEU A 267 9.07 -16.16 -20.76
CA LEU A 267 9.86 -15.31 -19.89
C LEU A 267 9.13 -13.99 -19.60
N GLU A 268 8.54 -13.37 -20.62
CA GLU A 268 7.73 -12.16 -20.47
C GLU A 268 6.50 -12.39 -19.58
N ARG A 269 5.80 -13.53 -19.74
CA ARG A 269 4.66 -13.87 -18.87
C ARG A 269 5.09 -14.07 -17.42
N SER A 270 6.21 -14.76 -17.19
CA SER A 270 6.78 -14.92 -15.86
C SER A 270 7.22 -13.58 -15.28
N ALA A 271 7.84 -12.72 -16.09
CA ALA A 271 8.27 -11.38 -15.69
C ALA A 271 7.07 -10.51 -15.30
N ARG A 272 6.00 -10.51 -16.10
CA ARG A 272 4.75 -9.80 -15.76
C ARG A 272 4.10 -10.34 -14.49
N TYR A 273 4.14 -11.65 -14.26
CA TYR A 273 3.56 -12.27 -13.07
C TYR A 273 4.33 -11.91 -11.80
N TRP A 274 5.66 -11.88 -11.86
CA TRP A 274 6.54 -11.57 -10.74
C TRP A 274 7.03 -10.11 -10.72
N SER A 275 6.43 -9.24 -11.52
CA SER A 275 6.79 -7.81 -11.63
C SER A 275 8.26 -7.50 -12.01
N PHE A 276 8.91 -8.36 -12.80
CA PHE A 276 10.23 -8.04 -13.34
C PHE A 276 10.11 -7.04 -14.49
N CYS A 277 10.89 -5.96 -14.42
CA CYS A 277 11.14 -5.10 -15.57
C CYS A 277 11.92 -5.90 -16.63
N ILE A 278 11.28 -6.20 -17.75
CA ILE A 278 11.89 -6.91 -18.87
C ILE A 278 12.11 -5.96 -20.05
N ASN A 279 13.33 -5.94 -20.59
CA ASN A 279 13.65 -5.24 -21.83
C ASN A 279 13.86 -6.28 -22.93
N THR A 280 12.81 -6.52 -23.72
CA THR A 280 12.82 -7.54 -24.77
C THR A 280 13.88 -7.24 -25.84
N GLU A 281 14.09 -5.98 -26.20
CA GLU A 281 15.13 -5.59 -27.18
C GLU A 281 16.53 -5.91 -26.66
N ALA A 282 16.81 -5.63 -25.39
CA ALA A 282 18.10 -5.97 -24.77
C ALA A 282 18.33 -7.49 -24.74
N ILE A 283 17.28 -8.28 -24.44
CA ILE A 283 17.35 -9.75 -24.47
C ILE A 283 17.62 -10.25 -25.89
N GLU A 284 16.94 -9.69 -26.90
CA GLU A 284 17.14 -10.10 -28.28
C GLU A 284 18.55 -9.75 -28.80
N SER A 285 19.08 -8.59 -28.40
CA SER A 285 20.47 -8.20 -28.70
C SER A 285 21.45 -9.19 -28.08
N TYR A 286 21.29 -9.50 -26.79
CA TYR A 286 22.12 -10.47 -26.07
C TYR A 286 22.10 -11.85 -26.72
N LEU A 287 20.91 -12.37 -27.06
CA LEU A 287 20.78 -13.67 -27.73
C LEU A 287 21.41 -13.68 -29.13
N THR A 288 21.38 -12.55 -29.84
CA THR A 288 22.01 -12.42 -31.16
C THR A 288 23.53 -12.42 -31.04
N GLU A 289 24.08 -11.75 -30.02
CA GLU A 289 25.51 -11.79 -29.70
C GLU A 289 25.97 -13.18 -29.26
N LEU A 290 25.16 -13.89 -28.47
CA LEU A 290 25.48 -15.24 -27.99
C LEU A 290 25.56 -16.28 -29.13
N LEU A 291 24.84 -16.06 -30.23
CA LEU A 291 24.77 -16.95 -31.39
C LEU A 291 25.75 -16.59 -32.51
N ARG A 292 26.51 -15.49 -32.38
CA ARG A 292 27.62 -15.15 -33.29
C ARG A 292 28.85 -15.99 -32.97
#